data_AF-A0A6B3HHH4-F1
#
_entry.id   AF-A0A6B3HHH4-F1
#
_cell.length_a   1.000
_cell.length_b   1.000
_cell.length_c   1.000
_cell.angle_alpha   90.00
_cell.angle_beta   90.00
_cell.angle_gamma   90.00
#
_symmetry.space_group_name_H-M   'P 1'
#
loop_
_entity.id
_entity.type
_entity.pdbx_description
1 polymer ?
#
loop_
_entity_poly.entity_id
_entity_poly.type
_entity_poly.pdbx_seq_one_letter_code
_entity_poly.pdbx_strand_id
1 'polypeptide(L)' 'RRPSPPALKAWFGGFREGWSTPCGPRRPMKWRTVWRLTRLGRPPVI' A
#
# COMPACT_ATOMS: atom_id res chain seq x y z
N ARG A 1 15.94 22.84 0.23
CA ARG A 1 14.76 23.68 0.57
C ARG A 1 14.14 23.10 1.84
N ARG A 2 14.08 23.85 2.95
CA ARG A 2 13.35 23.40 4.16
C ARG A 2 11.84 23.54 3.90
N PRO A 3 11.01 22.56 4.28
CA PRO A 3 9.57 22.67 4.12
C PRO A 3 9.06 23.83 4.97
N SER A 4 8.15 24.62 4.42
CA SER A 4 7.49 25.69 5.15
C SER A 4 6.53 25.10 6.21
N PRO A 5 6.24 25.81 7.31
CA PRO A 5 5.26 25.37 8.31
C PRO A 5 3.91 24.88 7.75
N PRO A 6 3.28 25.53 6.75
CA PRO A 6 2.05 25.01 6.16
C PRO A 6 2.25 23.71 5.38
N ALA A 7 3.41 23.52 4.73
CA ALA A 7 3.73 22.28 4.04
C ALA A 7 3.87 21.09 5.02
N LEU A 8 4.46 21.34 6.19
CA LEU A 8 4.52 20.33 7.26
C LEU A 8 3.13 19.97 7.76
N LYS A 9 2.26 20.98 8.00
CA LYS A 9 0.89 20.75 8.44
C LYS A 9 0.09 19.91 7.44
N ALA A 10 0.23 20.18 6.14
CA ALA A 10 -0.39 19.39 5.08
C ALA A 10 0.13 17.93 5.06
N TRP A 11 1.44 17.74 5.24
CA TRP A 11 2.04 16.41 5.31
C TRP A 11 1.52 15.59 6.48
N PHE A 12 1.49 16.16 7.69
CA PHE A 12 0.94 15.49 8.87
C PHE A 12 -0.55 15.16 8.73
N GLY A 13 -1.31 16.02 8.05
CA GLY A 13 -2.72 15.78 7.73
C GLY A 13 -2.91 14.52 6.90
N GLY A 14 -2.23 14.42 5.75
CA GLY A 14 -2.30 13.25 4.88
C GLY A 14 -1.73 11.98 5.52
N PHE A 15 -0.68 12.11 6.33
CA PHE A 15 -0.12 10.98 7.07
C PHE A 15 -1.13 10.41 8.08
N ARG A 16 -1.77 11.29 8.86
CA ARG A 16 -2.77 10.87 9.85
C ARG A 16 -3.98 10.24 9.18
N GLU A 17 -4.45 10.81 8.07
CA GLU A 17 -5.56 10.28 7.29
C GLU A 17 -5.26 8.86 6.77
N GLY A 18 -4.08 8.64 6.18
CA GLY A 18 -3.64 7.34 5.70
C GLY A 18 -3.45 6.31 6.82
N TRP A 19 -3.07 6.75 8.02
CA TRP A 19 -2.93 5.87 9.19
C TRP A 19 -4.29 5.48 9.79
N SER A 20 -5.23 6.42 9.85
CA SER A 20 -6.55 6.20 10.45
C SER A 20 -7.54 5.50 9.51
N THR A 21 -7.34 5.59 8.19
CA THR A 21 -8.27 5.04 7.22
C THR A 21 -7.95 3.58 6.95
N PRO A 22 -8.92 2.65 7.10
CA PRO A 22 -8.68 1.27 6.75
C PRO A 22 -8.39 1.15 5.25
N CYS A 23 -7.24 0.55 4.91
CA CYS A 23 -6.97 0.07 3.56
C CYS A 23 -8.06 -0.95 3.23
N GLY A 24 -8.99 -0.59 2.34
CA GLY A 24 -10.19 -1.38 2.03
C GLY A 24 -9.94 -2.87 1.70
N PRO A 25 -11.00 -3.65 1.47
CA PRO A 25 -10.89 -5.10 1.39
C PRO A 25 -9.92 -5.55 0.30
N ARG A 26 -8.95 -6.39 0.66
CA ARG A 26 -8.09 -7.08 -0.31
C ARG A 26 -8.87 -8.21 -0.96
N ARG A 27 -8.85 -8.27 -2.29
CA ARG A 27 -9.44 -9.38 -3.05
C ARG A 27 -8.46 -10.55 -3.09
N PRO A 28 -8.89 -11.79 -2.82
CA PRO A 28 -8.04 -12.97 -2.97
C PRO A 28 -7.49 -13.06 -4.40
N MET A 29 -6.20 -13.40 -4.52
CA MET A 29 -5.59 -13.62 -5.82
C MET A 29 -6.15 -14.90 -6.44
N LYS A 30 -6.49 -14.88 -7.74
CA LYS A 30 -6.95 -16.08 -8.45
C LYS A 30 -5.84 -17.14 -8.45
N TRP A 31 -6.20 -18.41 -8.21
CA TRP A 31 -5.27 -19.54 -8.23
C TRP A 31 -4.44 -19.65 -9.51
N ARG A 32 -5.03 -19.30 -10.67
CA ARG A 32 -4.30 -19.26 -11.94
C ARG A 32 -3.12 -18.28 -11.93
N THR A 33 -3.26 -17.16 -11.23
CA THR A 33 -2.19 -16.16 -11.07
C THR A 33 -1.12 -16.66 -10.11
N VAL A 34 -1.52 -17.26 -8.99
CA VAL A 34 -0.59 -17.89 -8.04
C VAL A 34 0.28 -18.91 -8.77
N TRP A 35 -0.33 -19.82 -9.53
CA TRP A 35 0.40 -20.82 -10.32
C TRP A 35 1.38 -20.20 -11.31
N ARG A 36 0.96 -19.14 -12.02
CA ARG A 36 1.84 -18.42 -12.97
C ARG A 36 3.04 -17.79 -12.26
N LEU A 37 2.82 -17.15 -11.12
CA LEU A 37 3.87 -16.50 -10.33
C LEU A 37 4.85 -17.53 -9.75
N THR A 38 4.34 -18.65 -9.23
CA THR A 38 5.18 -19.77 -8.76
C THR A 38 6.04 -20.34 -9.88
N ARG A 39 5.47 -20.58 -11.07
CA ARG A 39 6.24 -21.04 -12.25
C ARG A 39 7.32 -20.06 -12.69
N LEU A 40 7.17 -18.77 -12.41
CA LEU A 40 8.16 -17.73 -12.70
C LEU A 40 9.19 -17.54 -11.57
N GLY A 41 9.16 -18.38 -10.53
CA GLY A 41 10.06 -18.27 -9.38
C GLY A 41 9.73 -17.09 -8.44
N ARG A 42 8.52 -16.53 -8.53
CA ARG A 42 8.04 -15.41 -7.70
C ARG A 42 6.80 -15.80 -6.90
N PRO A 43 6.85 -16.87 -6.07
CA PRO A 43 5.68 -17.29 -5.30
C PRO A 43 5.17 -16.14 -4.42
N PRO A 44 3.85 -15.90 -4.36
CA PRO A 44 3.30 -14.87 -3.50
C PRO A 44 3.55 -15.21 -2.03
N VAL A 45 4.02 -14.22 -1.27
CA VAL A 45 4.14 -14.30 0.20
C VAL A 45 2.79 -13.89 0.79
N ILE A 46 2.24 -14.73 1.67
CA ILE A 46 0.94 -14.55 2.33
C ILE A 46 1.15 -13.85 3.68
#